data_AF-A0A959PQ50-F1
#
_entry.id   AF-A0A959PQ50-F1
#
_cell.length_a   1.000
_cell.length_b   1.000
_cell.length_c   1.000
_cell.angle_alpha   90.00
_cell.angle_beta   90.00
_cell.angle_gamma   90.00
#
_symmetry.space_group_name_H-M   'P 1'
#
loop_
_entity.id
_entity.type
_entity.pdbx_description
1 polymer ?
#
loop_
_entity_poly.entity_id
_entity_poly.type
_entity_poly.pdbx_seq_one_letter_code
_entity_poly.pdbx_strand_id
1 'polypeptide(L)'
;QLPVFWKECLSGINKWDGNTHQTYWYRSFGLIFNALAKGNIDWSIAGSPVNMLEFVNENGTNPHSSVLNARGNPESYTTLFNAFDISLAAGGGMDYYFNEQWHLSVEMVLQFGLLDINAKPWRLANRNGKYGPSHQTSIGLQLGLWYNLD
;
A
#
# COMPACT_ATOMS: atom_id res chain seq x y z
N GLN A 1 -1.47 8.86 3.38
CA GLN A 1 -1.92 7.72 4.21
C GLN A 1 -1.97 8.21 5.64
N LEU A 2 -2.92 7.72 6.43
CA LEU A 2 -3.00 8.01 7.86
C LEU A 2 -2.91 6.69 8.65
N PRO A 3 -1.77 6.40 9.28
CA PRO A 3 -1.61 5.20 10.09
C PRO A 3 -2.13 5.41 11.52
N VAL A 4 -2.80 4.40 12.06
CA VAL A 4 -3.15 4.29 13.49
C VAL A 4 -2.59 2.96 13.98
N PHE A 5 -1.47 3.03 14.70
CA PHE A 5 -0.75 1.85 15.18
C PHE A 5 -0.75 1.77 16.70
N TRP A 6 -0.91 0.55 17.19
CA TRP A 6 -0.41 0.16 18.48
C TRP A 6 1.00 -0.42 18.31
N LYS A 7 1.96 0.04 19.14
CA LYS A 7 3.34 -0.45 19.17
C LYS A 7 3.65 -1.06 20.52
N GLU A 8 4.30 -2.22 20.50
CA GLU A 8 4.74 -2.93 21.70
C GLU A 8 6.25 -3.10 21.67
N CYS A 9 6.93 -2.58 22.70
CA CYS A 9 8.36 -2.80 22.89
C CYS A 9 8.61 -4.25 23.33
N LEU A 10 9.47 -4.95 22.60
CA LEU A 10 9.81 -6.35 22.84
C LEU A 10 11.08 -6.50 23.67
N SER A 11 12.04 -5.59 23.49
CA SER A 11 13.31 -5.60 24.22
C SER A 11 14.05 -4.28 24.06
N GLY A 12 14.75 -3.85 25.11
CA GLY A 12 15.75 -2.79 25.06
C GLY A 12 17.15 -3.35 25.38
N ILE A 13 18.14 -3.06 24.55
CA ILE A 13 19.55 -3.35 24.86
C ILE A 13 20.13 -2.11 25.55
N ASN A 14 20.29 -2.20 26.86
CA ASN A 14 20.91 -1.16 27.68
C ASN A 14 22.42 -1.38 27.78
N LYS A 15 23.23 -0.50 27.18
CA LYS A 15 24.61 -0.29 27.63
C LYS A 15 24.66 1.06 28.34
N TRP A 16 24.67 1.00 29.67
CA TRP A 16 24.84 2.16 30.54
C TRP A 16 26.34 2.46 30.71
N ASP A 17 26.91 3.18 29.76
CA ASP A 17 28.10 4.03 29.98
C ASP A 17 27.80 5.41 29.37
N GLY A 18 28.31 6.48 29.95
CA GLY A 18 27.79 7.86 29.85
C GLY A 18 27.74 8.56 28.48
N ASN A 19 27.77 7.83 27.36
CA ASN A 19 27.46 8.30 26.00
C ASN A 19 26.29 7.47 25.41
N THR A 20 25.08 7.86 25.78
CA THR A 20 23.83 7.09 25.72
C THR A 20 23.37 6.71 24.31
N HIS A 21 23.72 5.51 23.87
CA HIS A 21 23.08 4.83 22.75
C HIS A 21 22.19 3.69 23.26
N GLN A 22 20.91 3.72 22.91
CA GLN A 22 19.95 2.66 23.28
C GLN A 22 19.21 2.17 22.05
N THR A 23 19.01 0.85 21.96
CA THR A 23 18.22 0.25 20.89
C THR A 23 17.01 -0.45 21.47
N TYR A 24 15.83 -0.10 20.97
CA TYR A 24 14.57 -0.75 21.30
C TYR A 24 14.02 -1.46 20.08
N TRP A 25 13.65 -2.73 20.24
CA TRP A 25 12.93 -3.49 19.23
C TRP A 25 11.46 -3.48 19.56
N TYR A 26 10.61 -3.38 18.54
CA TYR A 26 9.16 -3.37 18.71
C TYR A 26 8.45 -4.13 17.59
N ARG A 27 7.21 -4.51 17.89
CA ARG A 27 6.21 -4.92 16.88
C ARG A 27 5.07 -3.94 16.85
N SER A 28 4.42 -3.82 15.70
CA SER A 28 3.30 -2.91 15.49
C SER A 28 2.12 -3.63 14.84
N PHE A 29 0.91 -3.22 15.20
CA PHE A 29 -0.33 -3.68 14.60
C PHE A 29 -1.33 -2.53 14.54
N GLY A 30 -2.13 -2.45 13.48
CA GLY A 30 -3.05 -1.33 13.35
C GLY A 30 -3.82 -1.28 12.04
N LEU A 31 -4.39 -0.09 11.82
CA LEU A 31 -5.14 0.26 10.62
C LEU A 31 -4.43 1.38 9.88
N ILE A 32 -4.49 1.33 8.55
CA ILE A 32 -4.04 2.42 7.68
C ILE A 32 -5.21 2.86 6.83
N PHE A 33 -5.48 4.16 6.88
CA PHE A 33 -6.45 4.81 6.02
C PHE A 33 -5.74 5.32 4.77
N ASN A 34 -6.08 4.74 3.63
CA ASN A 34 -5.46 4.99 2.34
C ASN A 34 -6.36 5.86 1.48
N ALA A 35 -5.79 6.91 0.88
CA ALA A 35 -6.44 7.75 -0.12
C ALA A 35 -5.60 7.72 -1.40
N LEU A 36 -6.24 7.42 -2.51
CA LEU A 36 -5.60 7.36 -3.82
C LEU A 36 -5.45 8.78 -4.38
N ALA A 37 -4.22 9.28 -4.43
CA ALA A 37 -3.92 10.60 -4.99
C ALA A 37 -3.59 10.54 -6.49
N LYS A 38 -2.84 9.53 -6.92
CA LYS A 38 -2.37 9.35 -8.30
C LYS A 38 -2.19 7.86 -8.60
N GLY A 39 -2.37 7.47 -9.85
CA GLY A 39 -2.00 6.16 -10.36
C GLY A 39 -1.33 6.31 -11.72
N ASN A 40 -0.32 5.48 -11.99
CA ASN A 40 0.21 5.28 -13.33
C ASN A 40 0.10 3.80 -13.70
N ILE A 41 -0.38 3.50 -14.90
CA ILE A 41 -0.37 2.16 -15.47
C ILE A 41 0.16 2.30 -16.88
N ASP A 42 1.22 1.55 -17.18
CA ASP A 42 1.79 1.51 -18.51
C ASP A 42 1.44 0.16 -19.14
N TRP A 43 0.83 0.19 -20.33
CA TRP A 43 0.55 -1.02 -21.10
C TRP A 43 1.47 -1.10 -22.31
N SER A 44 1.90 -2.31 -22.63
CA SER A 44 2.70 -2.56 -23.82
C SER A 44 2.38 -3.92 -24.43
N ILE A 45 2.46 -3.97 -25.76
CA ILE A 45 2.36 -5.18 -26.56
C ILE A 45 3.66 -5.30 -27.35
N ALA A 46 4.37 -6.43 -27.20
CA ALA A 46 5.67 -6.66 -27.84
C ALA A 46 6.68 -5.50 -27.67
N GLY A 47 6.65 -4.81 -26.53
CA GLY A 47 7.52 -3.67 -26.22
C GLY A 47 7.06 -2.32 -26.79
N SER A 48 5.99 -2.29 -27.60
CA SER A 48 5.35 -1.05 -28.05
C SER A 48 4.31 -0.57 -27.04
N PRO A 49 4.35 0.69 -26.59
CA PRO A 49 3.32 1.27 -25.75
C PRO A 49 1.95 1.24 -26.43
N VAL A 50 0.93 0.84 -25.69
CA VAL A 50 -0.47 0.79 -26.16
C VAL A 50 -1.40 1.34 -25.10
N ASN A 51 -2.66 1.62 -25.46
CA ASN A 51 -3.67 1.98 -24.47
C ASN A 51 -4.32 0.75 -23.81
N MET A 52 -5.12 0.97 -22.77
CA MET A 52 -5.81 -0.09 -22.04
C MET A 52 -6.65 -0.97 -22.97
N LEU A 53 -7.46 -0.38 -23.86
CA LEU A 53 -8.36 -1.12 -24.73
C LEU A 53 -7.62 -1.98 -25.75
N GLU A 54 -6.52 -1.50 -26.30
CA GLU A 54 -5.64 -2.29 -27.17
C GLU A 54 -5.05 -3.47 -26.41
N PHE A 55 -4.54 -3.24 -25.20
CA PHE A 55 -3.96 -4.27 -24.35
C PHE A 55 -4.95 -5.36 -23.97
N VAL A 56 -6.13 -4.99 -23.45
CA VAL A 56 -7.13 -5.96 -22.98
C VAL A 56 -7.84 -6.70 -24.12
N ASN A 57 -7.73 -6.22 -25.37
CA ASN A 57 -8.34 -6.82 -26.54
C ASN A 57 -7.33 -7.45 -27.51
N GLU A 58 -6.03 -7.48 -27.21
CA GLU A 58 -4.93 -7.92 -28.09
C GLU A 58 -5.22 -9.23 -28.85
N ASN A 59 -5.96 -10.16 -28.23
CA ASN A 59 -6.28 -11.48 -28.80
C ASN A 59 -7.78 -11.69 -29.09
N GLY A 60 -8.64 -10.68 -28.89
CA GLY A 60 -10.09 -10.77 -29.12
C GLY A 60 -10.85 -11.76 -28.22
N THR A 61 -10.17 -12.41 -27.26
CA THR A 61 -10.76 -13.44 -26.38
C THR A 61 -11.31 -12.89 -25.07
N ASN A 62 -11.26 -11.58 -24.87
CA ASN A 62 -11.75 -10.95 -23.65
C ASN A 62 -13.30 -10.99 -23.61
N PRO A 63 -13.91 -11.71 -22.65
CA PRO A 63 -15.36 -11.81 -22.54
C PRO A 63 -16.06 -10.49 -22.18
N HIS A 64 -15.29 -9.46 -21.80
CA HIS A 64 -15.78 -8.13 -21.46
C HIS A 64 -15.46 -7.06 -22.51
N SER A 65 -14.96 -7.46 -23.69
CA SER A 65 -14.56 -6.54 -24.77
C SER A 65 -15.68 -5.56 -25.14
N SER A 66 -16.93 -6.02 -25.28
CA SER A 66 -18.08 -5.15 -25.59
C SER A 66 -18.33 -4.09 -24.52
N VAL A 67 -18.28 -4.47 -23.25
CA VAL A 67 -18.49 -3.56 -22.11
C VAL A 67 -17.34 -2.57 -21.98
N LEU A 68 -16.10 -3.02 -22.18
CA LEU A 68 -14.92 -2.17 -22.11
C LEU A 68 -14.87 -1.17 -23.27
N ASN A 69 -15.19 -1.61 -24.49
CA ASN A 69 -15.28 -0.73 -25.65
C ASN A 69 -16.35 0.35 -25.48
N ALA A 70 -17.49 0.02 -24.87
CA ALA A 70 -18.53 1.00 -24.56
C ALA A 70 -18.10 2.04 -23.50
N ARG A 71 -17.19 1.68 -22.59
CA ARG A 71 -16.66 2.59 -21.55
C ARG A 71 -15.52 3.46 -22.05
N GLY A 72 -14.80 3.01 -23.08
CA GLY A 72 -13.62 3.72 -23.58
C GLY A 72 -12.38 3.52 -22.71
N ASN A 73 -11.29 4.18 -23.11
CA ASN A 73 -10.10 4.27 -22.27
C ASN A 73 -10.39 5.20 -21.08
N PRO A 74 -9.91 4.88 -19.87
CA PRO A 74 -10.09 5.74 -18.70
C PRO A 74 -9.33 7.06 -18.91
N GLU A 75 -9.94 8.19 -18.52
CA GLU A 75 -9.28 9.51 -18.56
C GLU A 75 -8.10 9.60 -17.58
N SER A 76 -8.18 8.85 -16.48
CA SER A 76 -7.12 8.70 -15.49
C SER A 76 -7.18 7.29 -14.88
N TYR A 77 -6.02 6.71 -14.59
CA TYR A 77 -5.96 5.40 -13.93
C TYR A 77 -6.52 5.38 -12.52
N THR A 78 -6.61 6.55 -11.87
CA THR A 78 -7.31 6.65 -10.58
C THR A 78 -8.80 6.32 -10.71
N THR A 79 -9.40 6.44 -11.90
CA THR A 79 -10.81 6.08 -12.12
C THR A 79 -11.07 4.58 -12.07
N LEU A 80 -10.03 3.76 -12.28
CA LEU A 80 -10.12 2.29 -12.23
C LEU A 80 -10.27 1.78 -10.79
N PHE A 81 -9.82 2.55 -9.81
CA PHE A 81 -9.71 2.14 -8.42
C PHE A 81 -10.58 3.00 -7.50
N ASN A 82 -10.98 2.46 -6.35
CA ASN A 82 -11.64 3.24 -5.32
C ASN A 82 -10.67 4.28 -4.76
N ALA A 83 -11.18 5.49 -4.55
CA ALA A 83 -10.40 6.60 -4.02
C ALA A 83 -9.92 6.38 -2.57
N PHE A 84 -10.51 5.41 -1.87
CA PHE A 84 -10.27 5.14 -0.46
C PHE A 84 -10.22 3.64 -0.18
N ASP A 85 -9.32 3.24 0.71
CA ASP A 85 -9.23 1.89 1.27
C ASP A 85 -8.85 1.96 2.76
N ILE A 86 -9.23 0.93 3.50
CA ILE A 86 -8.80 0.69 4.88
C ILE A 86 -7.98 -0.58 4.86
N SER A 87 -6.76 -0.53 5.39
CA SER A 87 -5.88 -1.70 5.41
C SER A 87 -5.58 -2.13 6.84
N LEU A 88 -5.54 -3.45 7.07
CA LEU A 88 -4.86 -4.01 8.22
C LEU A 88 -3.36 -3.90 8.00
N ALA A 89 -2.63 -3.55 9.04
CA ALA A 89 -1.19 -3.46 8.98
C ALA A 89 -0.53 -4.12 10.19
N ALA A 90 0.60 -4.76 9.93
CA ALA A 90 1.46 -5.37 10.94
C ALA A 90 2.91 -5.06 10.59
N GLY A 91 3.75 -4.85 11.60
CA GLY A 91 5.13 -4.46 11.38
C GLY A 91 6.06 -4.85 12.52
N GLY A 92 7.33 -4.67 12.24
CA GLY A 92 8.42 -4.86 13.17
C GLY A 92 9.52 -3.85 12.88
N GLY A 93 10.07 -3.26 13.94
CA GLY A 93 11.04 -2.19 13.80
C GLY A 93 11.99 -2.08 14.97
N MET A 94 12.90 -1.12 14.82
CA MET A 94 13.84 -0.71 15.85
C MET A 94 13.89 0.81 15.97
N ASP A 95 14.01 1.29 17.19
CA ASP A 95 14.37 2.67 17.50
C ASP A 95 15.80 2.69 18.05
N TYR A 96 16.65 3.52 17.45
CA TYR A 96 18.02 3.76 17.87
C TYR A 96 18.15 5.19 18.41
N TYR A 97 18.37 5.30 19.72
CA TYR A 97 18.55 6.56 20.41
C TYR A 97 20.00 7.01 20.30
N PHE A 98 20.22 8.22 19.81
CA PHE A 98 21.53 8.87 19.80
C PHE A 98 21.84 9.48 21.16
N ASN A 99 20.80 9.97 21.84
CA ASN A 99 20.75 10.53 23.17
C ASN A 99 19.30 10.51 23.67
N GLU A 100 19.01 11.12 24.81
CA GLU A 100 17.66 11.15 25.42
C GLU A 100 16.62 11.86 24.54
N GLN A 101 17.06 12.81 23.72
CA GLN A 101 16.17 13.64 22.90
C GLN A 101 15.99 13.11 21.47
N TRP A 102 17.03 12.56 20.86
CA TRP A 102 17.01 12.18 19.44
C TRP A 102 17.04 10.66 19.24
N HIS A 103 16.17 10.16 18.38
CA HIS A 103 16.23 8.77 17.93
C HIS A 103 15.86 8.59 16.44
N LEU A 104 16.41 7.53 15.85
CA LEU A 104 16.09 7.04 14.52
C LEU A 104 15.18 5.81 14.63
N SER A 105 14.08 5.79 13.89
CA SER A 105 13.19 4.64 13.75
C SER A 105 13.37 4.01 12.38
N VAL A 106 13.47 2.68 12.34
CA VAL A 106 13.40 1.87 11.12
C VAL A 106 12.35 0.79 11.31
N GLU A 107 11.35 0.74 10.43
CA GLU A 107 10.24 -0.20 10.55
C GLU A 107 9.87 -0.82 9.21
N MET A 108 9.72 -2.13 9.18
CA MET A 108 9.11 -2.84 8.06
C MET A 108 7.62 -3.03 8.35
N VAL A 109 6.77 -2.64 7.40
CA VAL A 109 5.31 -2.69 7.54
C VAL A 109 4.71 -3.49 6.39
N LEU A 110 3.94 -4.52 6.73
CA LEU A 110 3.08 -5.27 5.83
C LEU A 110 1.65 -4.72 5.93
N GLN A 111 0.97 -4.58 4.81
CA GLN A 111 -0.39 -4.04 4.74
C GLN A 111 -1.26 -4.90 3.84
N PHE A 112 -2.51 -5.11 4.24
CA PHE A 112 -3.55 -5.80 3.48
C PHE A 112 -4.83 -4.96 3.45
N GLY A 113 -5.30 -4.61 2.25
CA GLY A 113 -6.52 -3.84 2.03
C GLY A 113 -7.78 -4.64 2.36
N LEU A 114 -8.65 -4.08 3.19
CA LEU A 114 -9.90 -4.70 3.60
C LEU A 114 -11.04 -4.44 2.62
N LEU A 115 -11.01 -3.30 1.94
CA LEU A 115 -12.04 -2.94 0.97
C LEU A 115 -11.63 -3.44 -0.42
N ASP A 116 -12.62 -3.47 -1.29
CA ASP A 116 -12.40 -3.75 -2.69
C ASP A 116 -11.67 -2.57 -3.35
N ILE A 117 -10.52 -2.83 -3.96
CA ILE A 117 -9.71 -1.81 -4.62
C ILE A 117 -10.36 -1.29 -5.90
N ASN A 118 -11.23 -2.06 -6.56
CA ASN A 118 -11.76 -1.67 -7.86
C ASN A 118 -12.95 -0.71 -7.73
N ALA A 119 -12.93 0.37 -8.51
CA ALA A 119 -14.05 1.29 -8.61
C ALA A 119 -15.29 0.58 -9.17
N LYS A 120 -16.48 0.88 -8.63
CA LYS A 120 -17.75 0.23 -9.03
C LYS A 120 -17.96 0.12 -10.56
N PRO A 121 -17.71 1.18 -11.36
CA PRO A 121 -17.88 1.09 -12.81
C PRO A 121 -16.92 0.10 -13.47
N TRP A 122 -15.77 -0.19 -12.87
CA TRP A 122 -14.72 -1.03 -13.44
C TRP A 122 -14.70 -2.46 -12.90
N ARG A 123 -15.69 -2.82 -12.08
CA ARG A 123 -15.89 -4.19 -11.62
C ARG A 123 -16.42 -5.05 -12.76
N LEU A 124 -15.63 -6.07 -13.15
CA LEU A 124 -15.98 -7.01 -14.20
C LEU A 124 -16.27 -8.39 -13.60
N ALA A 125 -17.41 -8.98 -13.96
CA ALA A 125 -17.77 -10.31 -13.51
C ALA A 125 -16.78 -11.37 -14.05
N ASN A 126 -16.54 -12.45 -13.29
CA ASN A 126 -15.77 -13.59 -13.79
C ASN A 126 -16.58 -14.43 -14.79
N ARG A 127 -16.00 -15.56 -15.25
CA ARG A 127 -16.63 -16.49 -16.21
C ARG A 127 -17.99 -17.06 -15.73
N ASN A 128 -18.27 -17.03 -14.43
CA ASN A 128 -19.55 -17.47 -13.85
C ASN A 128 -20.55 -16.32 -13.68
N GLY A 129 -20.27 -15.15 -14.25
CA GLY A 129 -21.13 -13.96 -14.13
C GLY A 129 -21.08 -13.32 -12.74
N LYS A 130 -20.13 -13.68 -11.87
CA LYS A 130 -20.00 -13.14 -10.51
C LYS A 130 -18.75 -12.27 -10.37
N TYR A 131 -18.90 -11.11 -9.74
CA TYR A 131 -17.75 -10.30 -9.34
C TYR A 131 -17.17 -10.80 -8.02
N GLY A 132 -15.84 -10.89 -7.94
CA GLY A 132 -15.11 -11.10 -6.69
C GLY A 132 -14.30 -9.85 -6.35
N PRO A 133 -14.33 -9.36 -5.10
CA PRO A 133 -13.54 -8.19 -4.71
C PRO A 133 -12.05 -8.45 -4.89
N SER A 134 -11.30 -7.40 -5.22
CA SER A 134 -9.83 -7.44 -5.27
C SER A 134 -9.27 -6.59 -4.14
N HIS A 135 -8.18 -7.03 -3.53
CA HIS A 135 -7.57 -6.36 -2.38
C HIS A 135 -6.14 -5.96 -2.72
N GLN A 136 -5.68 -4.85 -2.16
CA GLN A 136 -4.27 -4.48 -2.24
C GLN A 136 -3.45 -5.18 -1.16
N THR A 137 -2.18 -5.45 -1.45
CA THR A 137 -1.20 -5.87 -0.44
C THR A 137 0.09 -5.14 -0.72
N SER A 138 0.74 -4.64 0.32
CA SER A 138 2.02 -3.93 0.18
C SER A 138 2.95 -4.26 1.33
N ILE A 139 4.25 -4.11 1.05
CA ILE A 139 5.32 -4.11 2.03
C ILE A 139 6.04 -2.78 1.88
N GLY A 140 6.36 -2.15 3.01
CA GLY A 140 7.03 -0.85 3.04
C GLY A 140 8.10 -0.79 4.11
N LEU A 141 9.07 0.09 3.90
CA LEU A 141 10.04 0.50 4.90
C LEU A 141 9.70 1.93 5.33
N GLN A 142 9.55 2.14 6.64
CA GLN A 142 9.39 3.46 7.24
C GLN A 142 10.67 3.85 7.96
N LEU A 143 11.13 5.07 7.69
CA LEU A 143 12.28 5.69 8.33
C LEU A 143 11.81 6.97 9.02
N GLY A 144 12.18 7.16 10.28
CA GLY A 144 11.81 8.34 11.05
C GLY A 144 12.99 8.89 11.83
N LEU A 145 13.14 10.22 11.85
CA LEU A 145 14.02 10.93 12.76
C LEU A 145 13.14 11.71 13.72
N TRP A 146 13.32 11.49 15.01
CA TRP A 146 12.42 11.99 16.05
C TRP A 146 13.19 12.81 17.08
N TYR A 147 12.51 13.82 17.60
CA TYR A 147 12.95 14.65 18.72
C TYR A 147 11.91 14.58 19.83
N ASN A 148 12.34 14.18 21.02
CA ASN A 148 11.53 14.16 22.22
C ASN A 148 11.56 15.57 22.82
N LEU A 149 10.38 16.19 22.93
CA LEU A 149 10.21 17.44 23.67
C LEU A 149 10.10 17.08 25.15
N ASP A 150 11.03 17.60 25.95
CA ASP A 150 11.02 17.48 27.41
C ASP A 150 9.73 18.04 28.04
#